data_AF-A0A0F9IAN0-F1
#
_entry.id   AF-A0A0F9IAN0-F1
#
_cell.length_a   1.000
_cell.length_b   1.000
_cell.length_c   1.000
_cell.angle_alpha   90.00
_cell.angle_beta   90.00
_cell.angle_gamma   90.00
#
_symmetry.space_group_name_H-M   'P 1'
#
loop_
_entity.id
_entity.type
_entity.pdbx_description
1 polymer ?
#
loop_
_entity_poly.entity_id
_entity_poly.type
_entity_poly.pdbx_seq_one_letter_code
_entity_poly.pdbx_strand_id
1 'polypeptide(L)'
;MATENNGRYRHGLVDFDGQRRQFSYDTIVVTAANHDAQKTQHDNLVAAIADVTLGLLDFEEYVADREQVRPLVRPAAASAQVSIEWVVTYTDDVTGAESNVRMPTADITDTTLFAPGSNLWDPLDAKWVTFVAAFELHVISPEGNAVSVQQVAFLQ
;
A
#
# COMPACT_ATOMS: atom_id res chain seq x y z
N MET A 1 -13.56 -14.98 -20.97
CA MET A 1 -12.28 -14.47 -21.49
C MET A 1 -11.71 -13.63 -20.38
N ALA A 2 -10.62 -14.06 -19.74
CA ALA A 2 -9.97 -13.25 -18.72
C ALA A 2 -9.39 -12.03 -19.44
N THR A 3 -9.95 -10.86 -19.19
CA THR A 3 -9.37 -9.58 -19.58
C THR A 3 -8.00 -9.54 -18.95
N GLU A 4 -6.94 -9.46 -19.75
CA GLU A 4 -5.56 -9.40 -19.27
C GLU A 4 -5.48 -8.29 -18.20
N ASN A 5 -5.00 -8.65 -17.01
CA ASN A 5 -4.69 -7.64 -16.00
C ASN A 5 -3.51 -6.83 -16.54
N ASN A 6 -3.69 -5.53 -16.76
CA ASN A 6 -2.63 -4.63 -17.21
C ASN A 6 -1.52 -4.42 -16.14
N GLY A 7 -1.43 -5.30 -15.14
CA GLY A 7 -0.43 -5.22 -14.07
C GLY A 7 -0.64 -4.00 -13.19
N ARG A 8 -1.88 -3.55 -12.96
CA ARG A 8 -2.12 -2.39 -12.10
C ARG A 8 -3.18 -2.70 -11.07
N TYR A 9 -2.81 -2.55 -9.79
CA TYR A 9 -3.74 -2.69 -8.68
C TYR A 9 -4.18 -1.33 -8.18
N ARG A 10 -5.39 -1.32 -7.62
CA ARG A 10 -5.96 -0.15 -6.95
C ARG A 10 -6.47 -0.56 -5.59
N HIS A 11 -6.11 0.25 -4.62
CA HIS A 11 -6.47 0.06 -3.23
C HIS A 11 -7.14 1.33 -2.71
N GLY A 12 -8.27 1.20 -2.04
CA GLY A 12 -9.05 2.31 -1.53
C GLY A 12 -9.30 2.16 -0.05
N LEU A 13 -8.94 3.19 0.72
CA LEU A 13 -9.21 3.28 2.14
C LEU A 13 -10.29 4.33 2.40
N VAL A 14 -11.14 4.05 3.39
CA VAL A 14 -12.11 5.00 3.94
C VAL A 14 -11.64 5.51 5.29
N ASP A 15 -11.87 6.80 5.52
CA ASP A 15 -11.52 7.51 6.74
C ASP A 15 -12.67 7.55 7.76
N PHE A 16 -12.43 8.18 8.91
CA PHE A 16 -13.41 8.34 9.99
C PHE A 16 -14.69 9.08 9.54
N ASP A 17 -14.53 10.12 8.74
CA ASP A 17 -15.63 10.97 8.26
C ASP A 17 -16.38 10.35 7.06
N GLY A 18 -15.87 9.25 6.51
CA GLY A 18 -16.43 8.53 5.37
C GLY A 18 -15.91 9.02 4.02
N GLN A 19 -14.89 9.88 4.00
CA GLN A 19 -14.15 10.22 2.79
C GLN A 19 -13.28 9.03 2.38
N ARG A 20 -13.06 8.93 1.07
CA ARG A 20 -12.39 7.79 0.46
C ARG A 20 -11.23 8.30 -0.37
N ARG A 21 -10.13 7.58 -0.32
CA ARG A 21 -8.99 7.86 -1.20
C ARG A 21 -8.46 6.56 -1.77
N GLN A 22 -8.31 6.56 -3.09
CA GLN A 22 -7.75 5.46 -3.83
C GLN A 22 -6.31 5.80 -4.20
N PHE A 23 -5.45 4.79 -4.14
CA PHE A 23 -4.11 4.82 -4.68
C PHE A 23 -3.87 3.56 -5.51
N SER A 24 -2.83 3.61 -6.34
CA SER A 24 -2.53 2.55 -7.28
C SER A 24 -1.03 2.39 -7.44
N TYR A 25 -0.61 1.18 -7.73
CA TYR A 25 0.76 0.82 -8.04
C TYR A 25 0.77 -0.24 -9.15
N ASP A 26 1.88 -0.29 -9.87
CA ASP A 26 2.09 -1.25 -10.94
C ASP A 26 2.67 -2.55 -10.34
N THR A 27 2.30 -3.68 -10.93
CA THR A 27 2.56 -5.04 -10.46
C THR A 27 2.74 -6.00 -11.63
N ILE A 28 3.27 -7.18 -11.33
CA ILE A 28 3.48 -8.20 -12.35
C ILE A 28 2.15 -8.58 -13.01
N VAL A 29 2.17 -8.70 -14.33
CA VAL A 29 1.02 -9.17 -15.11
C VAL A 29 0.59 -10.54 -14.60
N VAL A 30 -0.68 -10.64 -14.21
CA VAL A 30 -1.25 -11.88 -13.72
C VAL A 30 -1.72 -12.74 -14.89
N THR A 31 -1.26 -13.98 -14.86
CA THR A 31 -1.55 -15.06 -15.77
C THR A 31 -2.14 -16.21 -14.97
N ALA A 32 -2.76 -17.19 -15.63
CA ALA A 32 -3.24 -18.39 -14.94
C ALA A 32 -2.14 -19.16 -14.20
N ALA A 33 -0.87 -19.05 -14.64
CA ALA A 33 0.25 -19.78 -14.06
C ALA A 33 0.80 -19.15 -12.76
N ASN A 34 0.69 -17.82 -12.61
CA ASN A 34 1.20 -17.10 -11.43
C ASN A 34 0.08 -16.52 -10.55
N HIS A 35 -1.19 -16.74 -10.89
CA HIS A 35 -2.34 -16.20 -10.17
C HIS A 35 -2.27 -16.43 -8.65
N ASP A 36 -2.14 -17.68 -8.19
CA ASP A 36 -2.17 -18.00 -6.76
C ASP A 36 -1.00 -17.37 -5.99
N ALA A 37 0.17 -17.32 -6.63
CA ALA A 37 1.35 -16.66 -6.07
C ALA A 37 1.13 -15.13 -5.96
N GLN A 38 0.59 -14.51 -7.00
CA GLN A 38 0.31 -13.07 -7.03
C GLN A 38 -0.81 -12.69 -6.06
N LYS A 39 -1.84 -13.52 -5.89
CA LYS A 39 -2.90 -13.35 -4.89
C LYS A 39 -2.32 -13.39 -3.48
N THR A 40 -1.44 -14.36 -3.20
CA THR A 40 -0.80 -14.47 -1.89
C THR A 40 0.06 -13.25 -1.56
N GLN A 41 0.85 -12.76 -2.54
CA GLN A 41 1.66 -11.55 -2.38
C GLN A 41 0.80 -10.30 -2.16
N HIS A 42 -0.29 -10.19 -2.91
CA HIS A 42 -1.28 -9.12 -2.76
C HIS A 42 -1.90 -9.12 -1.36
N ASP A 43 -2.40 -10.27 -0.89
CA ASP A 43 -3.05 -10.40 0.42
C ASP A 43 -2.06 -10.04 1.56
N ASN A 44 -0.78 -10.40 1.41
CA ASN A 44 0.27 -10.02 2.34
C ASN A 44 0.52 -8.50 2.35
N LEU A 45 0.53 -7.85 1.19
CA LEU A 45 0.71 -6.39 1.11
C LEU A 45 -0.49 -5.65 1.72
N VAL A 46 -1.72 -6.10 1.45
CA VAL A 46 -2.94 -5.52 2.04
C VAL A 46 -2.92 -5.64 3.56
N ALA A 47 -2.55 -6.81 4.09
CA ALA A 47 -2.40 -7.00 5.53
C ALA A 47 -1.33 -6.06 6.12
N ALA A 48 -0.17 -5.94 5.47
CA ALA A 48 0.89 -5.06 5.93
C ALA A 48 0.51 -3.56 5.86
N ILE A 49 -0.28 -3.13 4.86
CA ILE A 49 -0.85 -1.78 4.79
C ILE A 49 -1.79 -1.54 5.97
N ALA A 50 -2.64 -2.51 6.30
CA ALA A 50 -3.58 -2.39 7.43
C ALA A 50 -2.86 -2.28 8.79
N ASP A 51 -1.65 -2.83 8.93
CA ASP A 51 -0.87 -2.74 10.17
C ASP A 51 -0.25 -1.34 10.41
N VAL A 52 -0.07 -0.55 9.34
CA VAL A 52 0.54 0.80 9.38
C VAL A 52 -0.45 1.93 9.05
N THR A 53 -1.72 1.61 8.82
CA THR A 53 -2.78 2.58 8.55
C THR A 53 -3.97 2.40 9.48
N LEU A 54 -4.74 3.47 9.70
CA LEU A 54 -5.96 3.46 10.52
C LEU A 54 -7.24 3.39 9.68
N GLY A 55 -7.13 3.55 8.37
CA GLY A 55 -8.26 3.44 7.45
C GLY A 55 -8.74 2.01 7.30
N LEU A 56 -9.98 1.85 6.87
CA LEU A 56 -10.55 0.55 6.56
C LEU A 56 -10.62 0.36 5.04
N LEU A 57 -10.43 -0.88 4.60
CA LEU A 57 -10.56 -1.25 3.19
C LEU A 57 -11.98 -0.98 2.68
N ASP A 58 -12.10 -0.14 1.66
CA ASP A 58 -13.37 0.18 0.97
C ASP A 58 -13.44 -0.40 -0.44
N PHE A 59 -12.30 -0.42 -1.13
CA PHE A 59 -12.22 -0.82 -2.53
C PHE A 59 -10.92 -1.54 -2.83
N GLU A 60 -11.04 -2.62 -3.61
CA GLU A 60 -9.91 -3.38 -4.11
C GLU A 60 -10.17 -3.83 -5.54
N GLU A 61 -9.17 -3.65 -6.41
CA GLU A 61 -9.20 -4.15 -7.78
C GLU A 61 -8.00 -5.07 -7.99
N TYR A 62 -8.25 -6.37 -8.21
CA TYR A 62 -7.26 -7.42 -8.49
C TYR A 62 -7.67 -8.21 -9.74
N VAL A 63 -6.85 -8.21 -10.79
CA VAL A 63 -7.03 -9.04 -12.00
C VAL A 63 -8.41 -8.88 -12.65
N ALA A 64 -8.81 -7.62 -12.88
CA ALA A 64 -10.13 -7.23 -13.39
C ALA A 64 -11.32 -7.64 -12.51
N ASP A 65 -11.10 -8.35 -11.40
CA ASP A 65 -12.06 -8.47 -10.31
C ASP A 65 -12.05 -7.17 -9.52
N ARG A 66 -13.25 -6.66 -9.26
CA ARG A 66 -13.46 -5.42 -8.54
C ARG A 66 -14.35 -5.73 -7.38
N GLU A 67 -13.75 -5.78 -6.20
CA GLU A 67 -14.50 -5.97 -4.98
C GLU A 67 -14.73 -4.62 -4.31
N GLN A 68 -16.01 -4.29 -4.12
CA GLN A 68 -16.39 -3.17 -3.27
C GLN A 68 -16.79 -3.72 -1.90
N VAL A 69 -15.84 -3.71 -0.97
CA VAL A 69 -16.02 -4.32 0.36
C VAL A 69 -16.94 -3.49 1.25
N ARG A 70 -16.96 -2.15 1.09
CA ARG A 70 -17.72 -1.16 1.89
C ARG A 70 -17.82 -1.56 3.38
N PRO A 71 -16.90 -1.11 4.24
CA PRO A 71 -16.88 -1.57 5.62
C PRO A 71 -18.17 -1.16 6.36
N LEU A 72 -18.73 -2.11 7.11
CA LEU A 72 -20.00 -1.95 7.84
C LEU A 72 -19.87 -0.95 9.00
N VAL A 73 -18.64 -0.79 9.50
CA VAL A 73 -18.24 0.08 10.61
C VAL A 73 -17.17 1.02 10.09
N ARG A 74 -17.22 2.29 10.48
CA ARG A 74 -16.19 3.27 10.14
C ARG A 74 -14.93 3.07 10.98
N PRO A 75 -13.76 3.57 10.55
CA PRO A 75 -12.59 3.65 11.41
C PRO A 75 -12.95 4.23 12.78
N ALA A 76 -12.44 3.64 13.86
CA ALA A 76 -12.76 4.08 15.22
C ALA A 76 -11.94 5.31 15.64
N ALA A 77 -10.75 5.48 15.05
CA ALA A 77 -9.83 6.55 15.38
C ALA A 77 -10.16 7.82 14.58
N ALA A 78 -10.38 8.94 15.27
CA ALA A 78 -10.61 10.24 14.63
C ALA A 78 -9.40 10.73 13.80
N SER A 79 -8.21 10.20 14.08
CA SER A 79 -6.97 10.41 13.33
C SER A 79 -6.89 9.61 12.03
N ALA A 80 -7.82 8.67 11.78
CA ALA A 80 -7.95 8.04 10.48
C ALA A 80 -8.55 9.07 9.50
N GLN A 81 -7.70 9.90 8.89
CA GLN A 81 -8.09 10.97 7.97
C GLN A 81 -7.38 10.78 6.63
N VAL A 82 -8.07 11.01 5.51
CA VAL A 82 -7.46 10.87 4.17
C VAL A 82 -6.33 11.88 3.89
N SER A 83 -6.25 12.97 4.66
CA SER A 83 -5.20 13.99 4.56
C SER A 83 -3.91 13.60 5.28
N ILE A 84 -3.98 12.63 6.18
CA ILE A 84 -2.85 12.11 6.96
C ILE A 84 -2.29 10.94 6.14
N GLU A 85 -1.17 11.15 5.45
CA GLU A 85 -0.65 10.22 4.43
C GLU A 85 0.76 9.70 4.77
N TRP A 86 1.02 8.46 4.38
CA TRP A 86 2.37 7.93 4.21
C TRP A 86 2.81 8.15 2.76
N VAL A 87 3.99 8.72 2.57
CA VAL A 87 4.66 8.81 1.27
C VAL A 87 5.74 7.75 1.23
N VAL A 88 5.52 6.70 0.45
CA VAL A 88 6.47 5.62 0.21
C VAL A 88 7.31 5.99 -1.00
N THR A 89 8.60 6.21 -0.79
CA THR A 89 9.58 6.46 -1.85
C THR A 89 10.32 5.18 -2.15
N TYR A 90 10.33 4.77 -3.41
CA TYR A 90 11.02 3.57 -3.88
C TYR A 90 11.77 3.85 -5.18
N THR A 91 12.78 3.03 -5.46
CA THR A 91 13.63 3.14 -6.64
C THR A 91 13.53 1.88 -7.48
N ASP A 92 13.56 2.04 -8.79
CA ASP A 92 13.80 0.96 -9.74
C ASP A 92 15.24 0.44 -9.60
N ASP A 93 15.40 -0.87 -9.39
CA ASP A 93 16.72 -1.49 -9.15
C ASP A 93 17.62 -1.54 -10.39
N VAL A 94 17.07 -1.32 -11.58
CA VAL A 94 17.78 -1.35 -12.86
C VAL A 94 18.10 0.06 -13.34
N THR A 95 17.12 0.97 -13.32
CA THR A 95 17.29 2.34 -13.82
C THR A 95 17.69 3.36 -12.76
N GLY A 96 17.46 3.05 -11.48
CA GLY A 96 17.62 3.99 -10.37
C GLY A 96 16.57 5.10 -10.35
N ALA A 97 15.51 5.00 -11.17
CA ALA A 97 14.45 6.00 -11.19
C ALA A 97 13.64 5.95 -9.89
N GLU A 98 13.46 7.11 -9.26
CA GLU A 98 12.67 7.24 -8.05
C GLU A 98 11.18 7.41 -8.37
N SER A 99 10.33 6.76 -7.60
CA SER A 99 8.87 6.88 -7.67
C SER A 99 8.26 6.96 -6.27
N ASN A 100 7.07 7.54 -6.19
CA ASN A 100 6.39 7.79 -4.93
C ASN A 100 4.95 7.29 -4.97
N VAL A 101 4.52 6.59 -3.93
CA VAL A 101 3.13 6.20 -3.70
C VAL A 101 2.65 6.85 -2.41
N ARG A 102 1.44 7.43 -2.44
CA ARG A 102 0.81 8.02 -1.26
C ARG A 102 -0.28 7.10 -0.75
N MET A 103 -0.13 6.65 0.50
CA MET A 103 -1.11 5.84 1.19
C MET A 103 -1.84 6.73 2.22
N PRO A 104 -3.17 6.86 2.13
CA PRO A 104 -3.93 7.68 3.06
C PRO A 104 -4.05 7.01 4.43
N THR A 105 -4.57 7.77 5.40
CA THR A 105 -4.91 7.29 6.75
C THR A 105 -3.73 6.71 7.53
N ALA A 106 -2.57 7.36 7.45
CA ALA A 106 -1.38 6.95 8.18
C ALA A 106 -1.66 6.82 9.70
N ASP A 107 -1.15 5.75 10.32
CA ASP A 107 -1.27 5.56 11.76
C ASP A 107 -0.31 6.47 12.52
N ILE A 108 -0.84 7.61 12.96
CA ILE A 108 -0.12 8.56 13.82
C ILE A 108 -0.27 8.25 15.31
N THR A 109 -1.06 7.23 15.66
CA THR A 109 -1.32 6.85 17.06
C THR A 109 -0.28 5.88 17.57
N ASP A 110 0.30 5.07 16.68
CA ASP A 110 1.43 4.21 16.98
C ASP A 110 2.76 4.95 16.80
N THR A 111 3.34 5.40 17.91
CA THR A 111 4.62 6.12 17.91
C THR A 111 5.80 5.24 17.52
N THR A 112 5.69 3.90 17.54
CA THR A 112 6.80 3.03 17.15
C THR A 112 7.02 3.01 15.63
N LEU A 113 6.00 3.43 14.87
CA LEU A 113 6.12 3.59 13.42
C LEU A 113 7.07 4.72 13.02
N PHE A 114 7.41 5.63 13.93
CA PHE A 114 8.23 6.79 13.65
C PHE A 114 9.64 6.61 14.22
N ALA A 115 10.64 6.95 13.42
CA ALA A 115 11.99 7.13 13.94
C ALA A 115 11.98 8.23 15.02
N PRO A 116 12.72 8.07 16.13
CA PRO A 116 12.68 9.00 17.25
C PRO A 116 12.91 10.46 16.84
N GLY A 117 11.91 11.32 17.07
CA GLY A 117 11.97 12.76 16.77
C GLY A 117 11.93 13.11 15.28
N SER A 118 11.45 12.19 14.43
CA SER A 118 11.37 12.35 12.97
C SER A 118 9.96 12.06 12.45
N ASN A 119 9.69 12.56 11.24
CA ASN A 119 8.51 12.19 10.45
C ASN A 119 8.80 11.02 9.50
N LEU A 120 9.98 10.42 9.62
CA LEU A 120 10.37 9.24 8.85
C LEU A 120 10.00 7.98 9.64
N TRP A 121 9.78 6.90 8.90
CA TRP A 121 9.61 5.58 9.48
C TRP A 121 10.79 5.13 10.35
N ASP A 122 10.53 4.26 11.32
CA ASP A 122 11.58 3.49 11.98
C ASP A 122 11.84 2.20 11.18
N PRO A 123 12.99 2.04 10.50
CA PRO A 123 13.30 0.83 9.74
C PRO A 123 13.49 -0.42 10.62
N LEU A 124 13.56 -0.27 11.94
CA LEU A 124 13.65 -1.38 12.89
C LEU A 124 12.28 -1.87 13.37
N ASP A 125 11.21 -1.12 13.11
CA ASP A 125 9.86 -1.52 13.49
C ASP A 125 9.40 -2.73 12.64
N ALA A 126 8.88 -3.76 13.31
CA ALA A 126 8.53 -5.01 12.66
C ALA A 126 7.40 -4.85 11.61
N LYS A 127 6.50 -3.87 11.78
CA LYS A 127 5.43 -3.58 10.82
C LYS A 127 6.01 -3.00 9.54
N TRP A 128 6.97 -2.08 9.66
CA TRP A 128 7.67 -1.52 8.49
C TRP A 128 8.53 -2.54 7.76
N VAL A 129 9.23 -3.42 8.49
CA VAL A 129 9.97 -4.52 7.88
C VAL A 129 9.03 -5.45 7.09
N THR A 130 7.87 -5.77 7.65
CA THR A 130 6.86 -6.60 6.98
C THR A 130 6.28 -5.90 5.76
N PHE A 131 5.98 -4.60 5.87
CA PHE A 131 5.50 -3.78 4.77
C PHE A 131 6.49 -3.73 3.60
N VAL A 132 7.77 -3.49 3.86
CA VAL A 132 8.80 -3.42 2.82
C VAL A 132 8.92 -4.73 2.08
N ALA A 133 9.06 -5.83 2.83
CA ALA A 133 9.19 -7.14 2.24
C ALA A 133 7.98 -7.49 1.35
N ALA A 134 6.77 -7.11 1.77
CA ALA A 134 5.57 -7.31 0.97
C ALA A 134 5.50 -6.36 -0.25
N PHE A 135 5.92 -5.10 -0.09
CA PHE A 135 5.90 -4.08 -1.13
C PHE A 135 6.90 -4.43 -2.25
N GLU A 136 8.17 -4.68 -1.92
CA GLU A 136 9.23 -5.00 -2.88
C GLU A 136 8.97 -6.33 -3.62
N LEU A 137 8.25 -7.26 -2.99
CA LEU A 137 7.89 -8.53 -3.61
C LEU A 137 6.74 -8.40 -4.62
N HIS A 138 5.84 -7.43 -4.43
CA HIS A 138 4.60 -7.33 -5.19
C HIS A 138 4.56 -6.17 -6.19
N VAL A 139 5.17 -5.04 -5.84
CA VAL A 139 5.20 -3.81 -6.63
C VAL A 139 6.37 -3.86 -7.61
N ILE A 140 6.13 -3.37 -8.84
CA ILE A 140 7.16 -3.15 -9.85
C ILE A 140 7.25 -1.67 -10.21
N SER A 141 8.37 -1.29 -10.80
CA SER A 141 8.50 0.03 -11.41
C SER A 141 7.59 0.17 -12.63
N PRO A 142 7.33 1.40 -13.11
CA PRO A 142 6.62 1.63 -14.37
C PRO A 142 7.27 0.97 -15.60
N GLU A 143 8.54 0.60 -15.50
CA GLU A 143 9.30 -0.10 -16.55
C GLU A 143 9.25 -1.64 -16.40
N GLY A 144 8.65 -2.16 -15.34
CA GLY A 144 8.53 -3.59 -15.11
C GLY A 144 9.65 -4.23 -14.30
N ASN A 145 10.50 -3.42 -13.66
CA ASN A 145 11.63 -3.91 -12.86
C ASN A 145 11.26 -4.05 -11.38
N ALA A 146 12.07 -4.81 -10.65
CA ALA A 146 12.02 -4.87 -9.20
C ALA A 146 12.30 -3.49 -8.59
N VAL A 147 11.75 -3.25 -7.40
CA VAL A 147 11.89 -1.99 -6.69
C VAL A 147 12.43 -2.21 -5.28
N SER A 148 13.18 -1.22 -4.80
CA SER A 148 13.63 -1.14 -3.42
C SER A 148 13.02 0.08 -2.72
N VAL A 149 12.42 -0.11 -1.55
CA VAL A 149 11.89 1.00 -0.73
C VAL A 149 13.04 1.74 -0.08
N GLN A 150 13.11 3.04 -0.31
CA GLN A 150 14.18 3.89 0.24
C GLN A 150 13.78 4.52 1.57
N GLN A 151 12.54 5.02 1.64
CA GLN A 151 12.02 5.67 2.84
C GLN A 151 10.50 5.70 2.83
N VAL A 152 9.92 5.81 4.01
CA VAL A 152 8.52 6.19 4.19
C VAL A 152 8.47 7.44 5.07
N ALA A 153 7.77 8.46 4.61
CA ALA A 153 7.64 9.74 5.29
C ALA A 153 6.19 10.11 5.54
N PHE A 154 5.91 10.66 6.72
CA PHE A 154 4.62 11.19 7.09
C PHE A 154 4.38 12.57 6.45
N LEU A 155 3.19 12.76 5.89
CA LEU A 155 2.71 14.02 5.32
C LEU A 155 1.29 14.34 5.85
N GLN A 156 1.06 15.58 6.24
CA GLN A 156 -0.23 16.11 6.69
C GLN A 156 -0.58 17.42 5.99
#